data_AF-A0A4Y7J9S9-F1
#
_entry.id   AF-A0A4Y7J9S9-F1
#
_cell.length_a   1.000
_cell.length_b   1.000
_cell.length_c   1.000
_cell.angle_alpha   90.00
_cell.angle_beta   90.00
_cell.angle_gamma   90.00
#
_symmetry.space_group_name_H-M   'P 1'
#
loop_
_entity.id
_entity.type
_entity.pdbx_description
1 polymer ?
#
loop_
_entity_poly.entity_id
_entity_poly.type
_entity_poly.pdbx_seq_one_letter_code
_entity_poly.pdbx_strand_id
1 'polypeptide(L)'
;MWKPFEFDRAEVCRNTPQIRKTDHLFLDIPSLEEELVKHIDTTSVAGSWSQNAIQASKAWLKEGLKPRCITRDLKWGVPVPHEDYKDKVFYVWFDAPIGYISITSCYTSDWEQWWKNPDNVELYQFMGKDNVPFHTIMFRSCLIGTGENWTKMKTISVTEYLNYEAGKFSKSKGVGVFDTEFTWTDLQAKLKSELLANLGNFINRVLSFIAKPSGIGYGSNVPDAPNAESHSLTKALAEKVGNHVEQYVEAMEKVKLKQGLKTAMSISSEGNSYLQASQFWKLYKEDPASCAVVMRTSVGLVYILATLLEPFMPSISVEVVKQLNFPGEIPLSLSDENGDIDRARRPWEIVPSGHKIGIPKPLFKELKDEEVIFFREKFAGSQADRKVKADEADETKVADQLKKMKLSDARKQKASKSASQGKSGEAAKL
;
A
#
# COMPACT_ATOMS: atom_id res chain seq x y z
N MET A 1 39.35 17.04 19.98
CA MET A 1 39.15 18.44 20.42
C MET A 1 37.86 18.93 19.77
N TRP A 2 36.74 18.91 20.50
CA TRP A 2 35.46 19.39 20.00
C TRP A 2 35.48 20.92 20.00
N LYS A 3 35.22 21.57 18.86
CA LYS A 3 34.99 23.02 18.85
C LYS A 3 33.73 23.32 19.68
N PRO A 4 33.74 24.33 20.57
CA PRO A 4 32.52 24.73 21.27
C PRO A 4 31.53 25.25 20.23
N PHE A 5 30.31 24.69 20.20
CA PHE A 5 29.20 25.32 19.51
C PHE A 5 28.81 26.56 20.33
N GLU A 6 28.99 27.76 19.77
CA GLU A 6 28.45 29.00 20.34
C GLU A 6 26.92 29.00 20.09
N PHE A 7 26.15 28.68 21.13
CA PHE A 7 24.70 28.87 21.11
C PHE A 7 24.39 30.28 21.61
N ASP A 8 24.15 31.22 20.68
CA ASP A 8 24.01 32.63 21.07
C ASP A 8 22.73 32.91 21.90
N ARG A 9 21.58 32.29 21.57
CA ARG A 9 20.30 32.51 22.30
C ARG A 9 19.35 31.33 22.19
N ALA A 10 18.62 31.04 23.28
CA ALA A 10 17.48 30.13 23.26
C ALA A 10 16.31 30.74 22.46
N GLU A 11 15.70 29.98 21.56
CA GLU A 11 14.65 30.48 20.64
C GLU A 11 13.40 31.00 21.37
N VAL A 12 13.05 30.37 22.50
CA VAL A 12 11.82 30.68 23.24
C VAL A 12 11.96 31.92 24.13
N CYS A 13 12.98 31.98 24.98
CA CYS A 13 13.14 33.04 25.99
C CYS A 13 14.22 34.06 25.65
N ARG A 14 14.97 33.86 24.55
CA ARG A 14 16.10 34.69 24.09
C ARG A 14 17.27 34.85 25.07
N ASN A 15 17.28 34.11 26.18
CA ASN A 15 18.40 34.04 27.11
C ASN A 15 19.55 33.21 26.53
N THR A 16 20.77 33.48 26.98
CA THR A 16 21.95 32.68 26.63
C THR A 16 21.88 31.32 27.33
N PRO A 17 21.90 30.20 26.58
CA PRO A 17 21.92 28.86 27.15
C PRO A 17 23.13 28.66 28.08
N GLN A 18 22.92 27.92 29.16
CA GLN A 18 23.98 27.58 30.12
C GLN A 18 24.38 26.12 29.95
N ILE A 19 25.68 25.85 29.81
CA ILE A 19 26.20 24.48 29.73
C ILE A 19 26.03 23.82 31.09
N ARG A 20 25.33 22.68 31.12
CA ARG A 20 25.18 21.84 32.31
C ARG A 20 25.60 20.42 31.96
N LYS A 21 26.26 19.75 32.91
CA LYS A 21 26.54 18.33 32.82
C LYS A 21 25.32 17.55 33.30
N THR A 22 25.01 16.48 32.59
CA THR A 22 23.96 15.54 32.97
C THR A 22 24.33 14.15 32.48
N ASP A 23 24.04 13.15 33.29
CA ASP A 23 24.27 11.75 32.95
C ASP A 23 23.12 11.19 32.12
N HIS A 24 23.41 10.19 31.30
CA HIS A 24 22.46 9.52 30.42
C HIS A 24 22.81 8.06 30.26
N LEU A 25 21.78 7.21 30.18
CA LEU A 25 21.93 5.82 29.75
C LEU A 25 22.02 5.71 28.23
N PHE A 26 22.89 4.79 27.78
CA PHE A 26 23.10 4.46 26.37
C PHE A 26 22.88 2.96 26.15
N LEU A 27 22.17 2.63 25.08
CA LEU A 27 22.11 1.26 24.57
C LEU A 27 23.36 0.97 23.75
N ASP A 28 24.12 -0.06 24.15
CA ASP A 28 25.35 -0.49 23.47
C ASP A 28 25.05 -1.39 22.25
N ILE A 29 24.38 -0.80 21.26
CA ILE A 29 24.06 -1.46 19.99
C ILE A 29 25.29 -2.04 19.27
N PRO A 30 26.48 -1.37 19.26
CA PRO A 30 27.68 -1.94 18.64
C PRO A 30 28.03 -3.35 19.11
N SER A 31 27.78 -3.68 20.38
CA SER A 31 28.05 -5.03 20.92
C SER A 31 27.22 -6.14 20.25
N LEU A 32 26.12 -5.79 19.58
CA LEU A 32 25.20 -6.71 18.91
C LEU A 32 25.30 -6.68 17.38
N GLU A 33 26.28 -5.96 16.82
CA GLU A 33 26.34 -5.69 15.37
C GLU A 33 26.44 -6.98 14.53
N GLU A 34 27.29 -7.93 14.91
CA GLU A 34 27.47 -9.19 14.18
C GLU A 34 26.18 -10.01 14.13
N GLU A 35 25.51 -10.17 15.27
CA GLU A 35 24.24 -10.90 15.36
C GLU A 35 23.14 -10.20 14.55
N LEU A 36 23.09 -8.88 14.63
CA LEU A 36 22.10 -8.08 13.91
C LEU A 36 22.27 -8.18 12.39
N VAL A 37 23.51 -8.11 11.88
CA VAL A 37 23.82 -8.28 10.46
C VAL A 37 23.36 -9.65 9.98
N LYS A 38 23.78 -10.72 10.66
CA LYS A 38 23.38 -12.10 10.33
C LYS A 38 21.86 -12.25 10.32
N HIS A 39 21.20 -11.66 11.31
CA HIS A 39 19.76 -11.71 11.41
C HIS A 39 19.05 -10.98 10.25
N ILE A 40 19.47 -9.76 9.93
CA ILE A 40 18.87 -8.95 8.86
C ILE A 40 19.06 -9.62 7.50
N ASP A 41 20.24 -10.14 7.19
CA ASP A 41 20.49 -10.81 5.91
C ASP A 41 19.63 -12.07 5.75
N THR A 42 19.40 -12.82 6.82
CA THR A 42 18.54 -14.02 6.79
C THR A 42 17.06 -13.65 6.65
N THR A 43 16.58 -12.77 7.52
CA THR A 43 15.15 -12.46 7.64
C THR A 43 14.64 -11.55 6.53
N SER A 44 15.50 -10.69 5.97
CA SER A 44 15.10 -9.85 4.83
C SER A 44 14.73 -10.68 3.60
N VAL A 45 15.41 -11.80 3.38
CA VAL A 45 15.10 -12.75 2.30
C VAL A 45 13.88 -13.60 2.67
N ALA A 46 13.92 -14.27 3.84
CA ALA A 46 12.85 -15.19 4.26
C ALA A 46 11.49 -14.49 4.44
N GLY A 47 11.50 -13.24 4.90
CA GLY A 47 10.31 -12.42 5.09
C GLY A 47 9.95 -11.52 3.91
N SER A 48 10.64 -11.65 2.77
CA SER A 48 10.38 -10.84 1.56
C SER A 48 10.28 -9.33 1.84
N TRP A 49 11.26 -8.77 2.55
CA TRP A 49 11.25 -7.35 2.92
C TRP A 49 11.17 -6.44 1.68
N SER A 50 10.52 -5.29 1.84
CA SER A 50 10.52 -4.28 0.79
C SER A 50 11.95 -3.76 0.53
N GLN A 51 12.27 -3.49 -0.75
CA GLN A 51 13.63 -3.14 -1.17
C GLN A 51 14.17 -1.88 -0.49
N ASN A 52 13.31 -0.89 -0.25
CA ASN A 52 13.65 0.32 0.51
C ASN A 52 14.02 0.03 1.97
N ALA A 53 13.36 -0.93 2.62
CA ALA A 53 13.71 -1.35 3.98
C ALA A 53 15.09 -1.99 4.06
N ILE A 54 15.40 -2.86 3.08
CA ILE A 54 16.71 -3.52 2.96
C ILE A 54 17.81 -2.47 2.76
N GLN A 55 17.61 -1.54 1.81
CA GLN A 55 18.58 -0.50 1.50
C GLN A 55 18.83 0.41 2.71
N ALA A 56 17.78 0.88 3.38
CA ALA A 56 17.89 1.73 4.55
C ALA A 56 18.61 1.01 5.72
N SER A 57 18.29 -0.26 5.96
CA SER A 57 18.93 -1.07 7.01
C SER A 57 20.41 -1.30 6.71
N LYS A 58 20.75 -1.66 5.47
CA LYS A 58 22.14 -1.86 5.04
C LYS A 58 22.96 -0.57 5.06
N ALA A 59 22.35 0.57 4.76
CA ALA A 59 23.00 1.88 4.87
C ALA A 59 23.42 2.17 6.32
N TRP A 60 22.52 1.93 7.28
CA TRP A 60 22.81 2.09 8.71
C TRP A 60 23.93 1.18 9.20
N LEU A 61 23.93 -0.09 8.79
CA LEU A 61 24.98 -1.05 9.13
C LEU A 61 26.34 -0.61 8.54
N LYS A 62 26.35 -0.14 7.29
CA LYS A 62 27.59 0.30 6.61
C LYS A 62 28.24 1.51 7.28
N GLU A 63 27.45 2.40 7.88
CA GLU A 63 27.97 3.56 8.61
C GLU A 63 28.66 3.19 9.95
N GLY A 64 28.43 1.96 10.44
CA GLY A 64 28.86 1.49 11.75
C GLY A 64 27.87 1.91 12.84
N LEU A 65 27.45 0.93 13.65
CA LEU A 65 26.52 1.20 14.74
C LEU A 65 27.22 1.99 15.85
N LYS A 66 26.46 2.84 16.54
CA LYS A 66 26.95 3.69 17.63
C LYS A 66 26.07 3.50 18.84
N PRO A 67 26.59 3.66 20.07
CA PRO A 67 25.74 3.69 21.26
C PRO A 67 24.66 4.76 21.13
N ARG A 68 23.43 4.46 21.54
CA ARG A 68 22.29 5.36 21.39
C ARG A 68 21.76 5.75 22.76
N CYS A 69 21.67 7.06 23.01
CA CYS A 69 21.12 7.58 24.27
C CYS A 69 19.62 7.27 24.37
N ILE A 70 19.23 6.55 25.44
CA ILE A 70 17.86 6.10 25.69
C ILE A 70 17.14 6.89 26.79
N THR A 71 17.73 7.96 27.31
CA THR A 71 17.12 8.80 28.37
C THR A 71 17.01 10.25 27.95
N ARG A 72 16.04 10.99 28.49
CA ARG A 72 15.83 12.41 28.23
C ARG A 72 15.48 13.17 29.51
N ASP A 73 15.95 14.41 29.58
CA ASP A 73 15.57 15.41 30.58
C ASP A 73 14.18 15.98 30.28
N LEU A 74 13.15 15.15 30.40
CA LEU A 74 11.75 15.50 30.19
C LEU A 74 10.91 15.03 31.37
N LYS A 75 9.78 15.72 31.61
CA LYS A 75 8.81 15.31 32.64
C LYS A 75 7.76 14.32 32.12
N TRP A 76 7.51 14.30 30.82
CA TRP A 76 6.49 13.46 30.19
C TRP A 76 7.15 12.31 29.42
N GLY A 77 6.94 11.09 29.90
CA GLY A 77 7.48 9.85 29.33
C GLY A 77 7.48 8.73 30.37
N VAL A 78 7.95 7.54 29.98
CA VAL A 78 8.09 6.41 30.91
C VAL A 78 9.26 6.67 31.86
N PRO A 79 9.06 6.64 33.19
CA PRO A 79 10.13 6.91 34.14
C PRO A 79 11.21 5.82 34.08
N VAL A 80 12.48 6.22 34.25
CA VAL A 80 13.59 5.28 34.28
C VAL A 80 13.63 4.59 35.65
N PRO A 81 13.56 3.25 35.74
CA PRO A 81 13.54 2.53 37.01
C PRO A 81 14.95 2.37 37.59
N HIS A 82 15.65 3.49 37.81
CA HIS A 82 17.01 3.52 38.35
C HIS A 82 17.21 4.75 39.22
N GLU A 83 17.82 4.57 40.40
CA GLU A 83 17.96 5.59 41.43
C GLU A 83 18.65 6.87 40.93
N ASP A 84 19.71 6.73 40.14
CA ASP A 84 20.45 7.87 39.56
C ASP A 84 19.69 8.65 38.47
N TYR A 85 18.53 8.15 38.01
CA TYR A 85 17.81 8.70 36.85
C TYR A 85 16.33 9.00 37.15
N LYS A 86 15.95 9.18 38.43
CA LYS A 86 14.55 9.44 38.87
C LYS A 86 13.88 10.64 38.20
N ASP A 87 14.64 11.67 37.87
CA ASP A 87 14.13 12.89 37.23
C ASP A 87 14.15 12.82 35.70
N LYS A 88 14.34 11.62 35.13
CA LYS A 88 14.39 11.39 33.69
C LYS A 88 13.36 10.37 33.24
N VAL A 89 13.08 10.45 31.94
CA VAL A 89 12.24 9.50 31.24
C VAL A 89 13.03 8.81 30.13
N PHE A 90 12.53 7.66 29.68
CA PHE A 90 13.01 7.03 28.48
C PHE A 90 12.78 7.92 27.25
N TYR A 91 13.72 7.85 26.32
CA TYR A 91 13.61 8.51 25.04
C TYR A 91 12.54 7.81 24.20
N VAL A 92 11.59 8.56 23.65
CA VAL A 92 10.43 8.02 22.91
C VAL A 92 10.78 7.00 21.83
N TRP A 93 11.93 7.13 21.16
CA TRP A 93 12.32 6.19 20.10
C TRP A 93 12.94 4.89 20.61
N PHE A 94 13.19 4.79 21.92
CA PHE A 94 13.56 3.54 22.59
C PHE A 94 12.32 2.75 23.01
N ASP A 95 11.34 3.40 23.63
CA ASP A 95 10.17 2.73 24.23
C ASP A 95 8.92 2.71 23.32
N ALA A 96 8.80 3.57 22.30
CA ALA A 96 7.64 3.56 21.40
C ALA A 96 7.39 2.20 20.71
N PRO A 97 8.41 1.46 20.20
CA PRO A 97 8.19 0.13 19.66
C PRO A 97 7.77 -0.91 20.72
N ILE A 98 8.14 -0.72 21.99
CA ILE A 98 7.64 -1.56 23.11
C ILE A 98 6.12 -1.36 23.27
N GLY A 99 5.60 -0.22 22.81
CA GLY A 99 4.16 0.06 22.69
C GLY A 99 3.38 -1.05 21.98
N TYR A 100 3.95 -1.74 20.99
CA TYR A 100 3.25 -2.87 20.34
C TYR A 100 2.93 -4.00 21.31
N ILE A 101 3.88 -4.30 22.21
CA ILE A 101 3.74 -5.34 23.22
C ILE A 101 2.74 -4.89 24.29
N SER A 102 2.86 -3.65 24.78
CA SER A 102 1.97 -3.13 25.83
C SER A 102 0.53 -2.92 25.36
N ILE A 103 0.32 -2.54 24.10
CA ILE A 103 -1.02 -2.50 23.50
C ILE A 103 -1.64 -3.90 23.50
N THR A 104 -0.84 -4.93 23.15
CA THR A 104 -1.31 -6.31 23.14
C THR A 104 -1.63 -6.81 24.55
N SER A 105 -0.82 -6.46 25.55
CA SER A 105 -1.08 -6.83 26.95
C SER A 105 -2.30 -6.13 27.56
N CYS A 106 -2.63 -4.92 27.08
CA CYS A 106 -3.89 -4.25 27.42
C CYS A 106 -5.11 -4.91 26.75
N TYR A 107 -4.92 -5.54 25.58
CA TYR A 107 -5.98 -6.21 24.85
C TYR A 107 -6.28 -7.62 25.41
N THR A 108 -5.26 -8.36 25.80
CA THR A 108 -5.40 -9.74 26.32
C THR A 108 -4.35 -10.10 27.37
N SER A 109 -4.74 -10.91 28.35
CA SER A 109 -3.82 -11.50 29.33
C SER A 109 -2.82 -12.48 28.69
N ASP A 110 -3.20 -13.09 27.56
CA ASP A 110 -2.39 -14.10 26.84
C ASP A 110 -1.42 -13.46 25.83
N TRP A 111 -1.01 -12.20 26.04
CA TRP A 111 -0.20 -11.46 25.09
C TRP A 111 1.17 -12.10 24.81
N GLU A 112 1.72 -12.86 25.76
CA GLU A 112 2.98 -13.60 25.57
C GLU A 112 2.84 -14.68 24.49
N GLN A 113 1.64 -15.22 24.24
CA GLN A 113 1.42 -16.18 23.15
C GLN A 113 1.64 -15.54 21.76
N TRP A 114 1.61 -14.20 21.67
CA TRP A 114 1.92 -13.44 20.46
C TRP A 114 3.37 -12.97 20.43
N TRP A 115 3.88 -12.44 21.54
CA TRP A 115 5.17 -11.76 21.59
C TRP A 115 6.33 -12.60 22.11
N LYS A 116 6.09 -13.80 22.66
CA LYS A 116 7.10 -14.74 23.12
C LYS A 116 6.91 -16.15 22.54
N ASN A 117 6.50 -16.21 21.27
CA ASN A 117 6.17 -17.45 20.58
C ASN A 117 6.62 -17.44 19.09
N PRO A 118 7.93 -17.22 18.82
CA PRO A 118 8.42 -17.04 17.46
C PRO A 118 8.23 -18.26 16.55
N ASP A 119 8.05 -19.46 17.10
CA ASP A 119 7.86 -20.69 16.32
C ASP A 119 6.46 -20.80 15.72
N ASN A 120 5.48 -20.09 16.28
CA ASN A 120 4.08 -20.13 15.85
C ASN A 120 3.54 -18.77 15.40
N VAL A 121 4.32 -17.69 15.55
CA VAL A 121 3.88 -16.33 15.23
C VAL A 121 4.79 -15.70 14.19
N GLU A 122 4.19 -15.32 13.07
CA GLU A 122 4.84 -14.54 12.04
C GLU A 122 4.50 -13.07 12.19
N LEU A 123 5.46 -12.25 12.63
CA LEU A 123 5.24 -10.82 12.84
C LEU A 123 5.46 -10.02 11.54
N TYR A 124 4.40 -9.35 11.09
CA TYR A 124 4.40 -8.40 9.98
C TYR A 124 4.34 -6.97 10.52
N GLN A 125 5.21 -6.07 10.02
CA GLN A 125 5.20 -4.66 10.37
C GLN A 125 5.04 -3.77 9.13
N PHE A 126 4.11 -2.82 9.21
CA PHE A 126 3.82 -1.85 8.16
C PHE A 126 4.18 -0.45 8.65
N MET A 127 4.97 0.30 7.88
CA MET A 127 5.40 1.64 8.29
C MET A 127 5.86 2.51 7.11
N GLY A 128 5.98 3.82 7.36
CA GLY A 128 6.71 4.72 6.46
C GLY A 128 8.22 4.57 6.62
N LYS A 129 8.99 4.91 5.58
CA LYS A 129 10.44 4.68 5.52
C LYS A 129 11.28 5.25 6.67
N ASP A 130 10.84 6.34 7.28
CA ASP A 130 11.58 6.98 8.37
C ASP A 130 11.65 6.11 9.63
N ASN A 131 10.71 5.19 9.77
CA ASN A 131 10.63 4.29 10.91
C ASN A 131 11.55 3.07 10.79
N VAL A 132 12.12 2.81 9.61
CA VAL A 132 12.85 1.56 9.32
C VAL A 132 13.99 1.32 10.31
N PRO A 133 14.91 2.26 10.58
CA PRO A 133 16.02 1.99 11.48
C PRO A 133 15.58 1.70 12.92
N PHE A 134 14.44 2.23 13.34
CA PHE A 134 13.92 1.98 14.68
C PHE A 134 13.41 0.54 14.84
N HIS A 135 12.99 -0.11 13.75
CA HIS A 135 12.43 -1.46 13.79
C HIS A 135 13.44 -2.52 13.37
N THR A 136 14.29 -2.22 12.39
CA THR A 136 15.28 -3.17 11.87
C THR A 136 16.57 -3.14 12.67
N ILE A 137 16.93 -2.01 13.29
CA ILE A 137 18.14 -1.84 14.11
C ILE A 137 17.78 -1.71 15.58
N MET A 138 17.17 -0.58 15.99
CA MET A 138 17.03 -0.22 17.42
C MET A 138 16.22 -1.24 18.23
N PHE A 139 14.93 -1.40 17.90
CA PHE A 139 14.04 -2.30 18.62
C PHE A 139 14.50 -3.75 18.49
N ARG A 140 15.08 -4.10 17.34
CA ARG A 140 15.65 -5.41 17.13
C ARG A 140 16.79 -5.72 18.08
N SER A 141 17.72 -4.77 18.23
CA SER A 141 18.80 -4.85 19.22
C SER A 141 18.26 -4.93 20.65
N CYS A 142 17.20 -4.19 20.99
CA CYS A 142 16.56 -4.32 22.30
C CYS A 142 16.07 -5.75 22.54
N LEU A 143 15.31 -6.33 21.59
CA LEU A 143 14.77 -7.69 21.75
C LEU A 143 15.87 -8.75 21.85
N ILE A 144 16.90 -8.67 21.00
CA ILE A 144 18.07 -9.56 21.03
C ILE A 144 18.80 -9.42 22.37
N GLY A 145 19.08 -8.20 22.80
CA GLY A 145 19.85 -7.90 24.01
C GLY A 145 19.20 -8.39 25.31
N THR A 146 17.89 -8.67 25.32
CA THR A 146 17.23 -9.30 26.49
C THR A 146 17.62 -10.75 26.70
N GLY A 147 18.05 -11.47 25.65
CA GLY A 147 18.24 -12.92 25.67
C GLY A 147 16.95 -13.74 25.77
N GLU A 148 15.78 -13.11 25.74
CA GLU A 148 14.49 -13.81 25.83
C GLU A 148 13.96 -14.26 24.45
N ASN A 149 13.01 -15.21 24.49
CA ASN A 149 12.41 -15.81 23.31
C ASN A 149 11.34 -14.92 22.63
N TRP A 150 11.67 -13.66 22.37
CA TRP A 150 10.74 -12.73 21.74
C TRP A 150 10.39 -13.15 20.30
N THR A 151 9.11 -13.06 19.96
CA THR A 151 8.63 -12.97 18.59
C THR A 151 9.22 -11.72 17.95
N LYS A 152 9.80 -11.93 16.79
CA LYS A 152 10.75 -11.03 16.16
C LYS A 152 10.26 -10.81 14.74
N MET A 153 10.30 -9.56 14.25
CA MET A 153 9.71 -9.19 12.96
C MET A 153 10.21 -10.11 11.83
N LYS A 154 9.30 -10.81 11.17
CA LYS A 154 9.57 -11.64 9.98
C LYS A 154 9.53 -10.78 8.73
N THR A 155 8.45 -10.03 8.52
CA THR A 155 8.23 -9.22 7.32
C THR A 155 8.06 -7.74 7.67
N ILE A 156 8.70 -6.87 6.88
CA ILE A 156 8.48 -5.42 6.92
C ILE A 156 8.03 -4.92 5.55
N SER A 157 6.91 -4.20 5.54
CA SER A 157 6.38 -3.52 4.36
C SER A 157 6.48 -2.03 4.57
N VAL A 158 7.35 -1.39 3.77
CA VAL A 158 7.68 0.01 3.92
C VAL A 158 7.17 0.81 2.75
N THR A 159 6.33 1.81 3.04
CA THR A 159 5.82 2.74 2.05
C THR A 159 6.72 3.97 1.93
N GLU A 160 6.81 4.48 0.70
CA GLU A 160 7.35 5.81 0.46
C GLU A 160 6.34 6.88 0.89
N TYR A 161 6.78 8.13 0.94
CA TYR A 161 5.84 9.23 1.08
C TYR A 161 4.91 9.31 -0.13
N LEU A 162 3.69 9.79 0.10
CA LEU A 162 2.97 10.48 -0.95
C LEU A 162 3.14 12.01 -0.88
N ASN A 163 3.16 12.61 -2.06
CA ASN A 163 2.96 14.01 -2.40
C ASN A 163 1.51 14.36 -2.82
N TYR A 164 1.02 15.55 -2.47
CA TYR A 164 -0.29 16.06 -2.91
C TYR A 164 -0.08 17.04 -4.06
N GLU A 165 -0.64 16.72 -5.23
CA GLU A 165 -0.29 17.40 -6.49
C GLU A 165 1.27 17.45 -6.61
N ALA A 166 1.85 18.58 -7.02
CA ALA A 166 3.30 18.74 -7.16
C ALA A 166 4.08 19.00 -5.84
N GLY A 167 3.52 18.78 -4.63
CA GLY A 167 4.15 19.20 -3.37
C GLY A 167 3.99 18.26 -2.17
N LYS A 168 4.73 18.55 -1.09
CA LYS A 168 4.62 17.82 0.18
C LYS A 168 3.38 18.22 0.96
N PHE A 169 2.90 17.30 1.78
CA PHE A 169 1.84 17.53 2.74
C PHE A 169 2.29 18.46 3.86
N SER A 170 1.36 19.26 4.35
CA SER A 170 1.63 20.12 5.48
C SER A 170 0.34 20.41 6.23
N LYS A 171 0.28 19.93 7.48
CA LYS A 171 -0.83 20.23 8.40
C LYS A 171 -0.89 21.71 8.75
N SER A 172 0.26 22.39 8.85
CA SER A 172 0.29 23.85 9.03
C SER A 172 -0.19 24.62 7.80
N LYS A 173 -0.15 24.02 6.60
CA LYS A 173 -0.58 24.64 5.33
C LYS A 173 -1.88 24.07 4.76
N GLY A 174 -2.53 23.12 5.43
CA GLY A 174 -3.85 22.58 5.03
C GLY A 174 -3.87 21.69 3.78
N VAL A 175 -2.84 20.88 3.52
CA VAL A 175 -2.66 20.09 2.27
C VAL A 175 -2.64 18.56 2.53
N GLY A 176 -3.49 17.73 1.87
CA GLY A 176 -3.33 16.25 1.80
C GLY A 176 -4.43 15.31 1.19
N VAL A 177 -4.19 14.05 0.67
CA VAL A 177 -4.11 12.62 1.26
C VAL A 177 -3.30 11.61 0.34
N PHE A 178 -2.62 10.54 0.88
CA PHE A 178 -1.32 9.85 0.48
C PHE A 178 -1.24 8.44 -0.36
N ASP A 179 -0.90 8.30 -1.70
CA ASP A 179 0.00 7.34 -2.50
C ASP A 179 0.55 7.87 -3.90
N THR A 180 1.82 7.61 -4.31
CA THR A 180 2.71 8.18 -5.40
C THR A 180 2.54 9.62 -5.95
N GLU A 181 1.37 10.00 -6.48
CA GLU A 181 0.95 11.41 -6.68
C GLU A 181 -0.59 11.45 -6.66
N PHE A 182 -1.21 12.09 -5.66
CA PHE A 182 -2.68 12.25 -5.66
C PHE A 182 -3.07 13.50 -6.44
N THR A 183 -4.01 13.34 -7.38
CA THR A 183 -4.71 14.45 -8.02
C THR A 183 -6.21 14.18 -8.04
N TRP A 184 -7.02 15.22 -7.82
CA TRP A 184 -8.49 15.08 -7.89
C TRP A 184 -8.96 14.63 -9.28
N THR A 185 -8.25 15.04 -10.32
CA THR A 185 -8.50 14.64 -11.71
C THR A 185 -8.22 13.16 -11.96
N ASP A 186 -7.12 12.61 -11.41
CA ASP A 186 -6.85 11.18 -11.54
C ASP A 186 -7.84 10.35 -10.71
N LEU A 187 -8.19 10.80 -9.49
CA LEU A 187 -9.25 10.17 -8.70
C LEU A 187 -10.56 10.10 -9.49
N GLN A 188 -11.01 11.21 -10.07
CA GLN A 188 -12.21 11.26 -10.89
C GLN A 188 -12.11 10.29 -12.08
N ALA A 189 -10.99 10.31 -12.81
CA ALA A 189 -10.76 9.43 -13.94
C ALA A 189 -10.85 7.95 -13.53
N LYS A 190 -10.23 7.57 -12.41
CA LYS A 190 -10.27 6.20 -11.88
C LYS A 190 -11.64 5.79 -11.35
N LEU A 191 -12.36 6.67 -10.66
CA LEU A 191 -13.75 6.44 -10.26
C LEU A 191 -14.64 6.16 -11.49
N LYS A 192 -14.43 6.92 -12.56
CA LYS A 192 -15.19 6.78 -13.81
C LYS A 192 -14.83 5.52 -14.59
N SER A 193 -13.55 5.31 -14.88
CA SER A 193 -13.12 4.22 -15.77
C SER A 193 -13.06 2.86 -15.09
N GLU A 194 -12.56 2.79 -13.85
CA GLU A 194 -12.33 1.52 -13.16
C GLU A 194 -13.54 1.09 -12.32
N LEU A 195 -14.15 2.01 -11.58
CA LEU A 195 -15.26 1.65 -10.71
C LEU A 195 -16.60 1.69 -11.43
N LEU A 196 -16.98 2.82 -12.05
CA LEU A 196 -18.28 2.95 -12.71
C LEU A 196 -18.35 2.13 -14.00
N ALA A 197 -17.46 2.37 -14.95
CA ALA A 197 -17.54 1.79 -16.29
C ALA A 197 -17.12 0.30 -16.36
N ASN A 198 -16.36 -0.18 -15.37
CA ASN A 198 -15.87 -1.57 -15.36
C ASN A 198 -16.55 -2.39 -14.25
N LEU A 199 -16.11 -2.27 -12.99
CA LEU A 199 -16.59 -3.12 -11.89
C LEU A 199 -18.10 -2.97 -11.63
N GLY A 200 -18.56 -1.74 -11.43
CA GLY A 200 -19.96 -1.40 -11.17
C GLY A 200 -20.85 -1.75 -12.35
N ASN A 201 -20.41 -1.48 -13.57
CA ASN A 201 -21.14 -1.85 -14.78
C ASN A 201 -21.32 -3.37 -14.90
N PHE A 202 -20.27 -4.16 -14.65
CA PHE A 202 -20.38 -5.62 -14.68
C PHE A 202 -21.42 -6.11 -13.67
N ILE A 203 -21.25 -5.77 -12.39
CA ILE A 203 -22.14 -6.22 -11.31
C ILE A 203 -23.58 -5.79 -11.59
N ASN A 204 -23.79 -4.53 -11.97
CA ASN A 204 -25.12 -4.01 -12.23
C ASN A 204 -25.80 -4.70 -13.43
N ARG A 205 -25.06 -4.97 -14.52
CA ARG A 205 -25.61 -5.69 -15.69
C ARG A 205 -26.06 -7.09 -15.34
N VAL A 206 -25.25 -7.82 -14.56
CA VAL A 206 -25.55 -9.19 -14.13
C VAL A 206 -26.81 -9.20 -13.26
N LEU A 207 -26.79 -8.45 -12.16
CA LEU A 207 -27.86 -8.48 -11.16
C LEU A 207 -29.16 -7.89 -11.72
N SER A 208 -29.08 -6.79 -12.48
CA SER A 208 -30.27 -6.19 -13.11
C SER A 208 -30.90 -7.10 -14.14
N PHE A 209 -30.12 -7.89 -14.89
CA PHE A 209 -30.69 -8.83 -15.86
C PHE A 209 -31.41 -10.01 -15.17
N ILE A 210 -30.83 -10.55 -14.10
CA ILE A 210 -31.48 -11.60 -13.29
C ILE A 210 -32.76 -11.07 -12.64
N ALA A 211 -32.74 -9.84 -12.11
CA ALA A 211 -33.88 -9.23 -11.44
C ALA A 211 -35.07 -8.91 -12.35
N LYS A 212 -34.86 -8.76 -13.66
CA LYS A 212 -35.96 -8.51 -14.62
C LYS A 212 -37.02 -9.61 -14.54
N PRO A 213 -38.32 -9.28 -14.69
CA PRO A 213 -39.40 -10.25 -14.67
C PRO A 213 -39.20 -11.40 -15.68
N SER A 214 -39.76 -12.57 -15.36
CA SER A 214 -39.79 -13.71 -16.28
C SER A 214 -40.38 -13.33 -17.64
N GLY A 215 -39.75 -13.79 -18.72
CA GLY A 215 -40.07 -13.38 -20.10
C GLY A 215 -39.18 -12.27 -20.65
N ILE A 216 -38.49 -11.52 -19.78
CA ILE A 216 -37.45 -10.54 -20.15
C ILE A 216 -36.13 -10.79 -19.37
N GLY A 217 -36.21 -11.54 -18.27
CA GLY A 217 -35.08 -12.02 -17.45
C GLY A 217 -35.50 -13.21 -16.59
N TYR A 218 -34.96 -13.35 -15.38
CA TYR A 218 -35.12 -14.57 -14.55
C TYR A 218 -35.98 -14.40 -13.29
N GLY A 219 -36.70 -13.28 -13.16
CA GLY A 219 -37.62 -13.05 -12.04
C GLY A 219 -36.92 -12.99 -10.69
N SER A 220 -35.68 -12.48 -10.66
CA SER A 220 -34.79 -12.44 -9.49
C SER A 220 -34.29 -13.80 -9.00
N ASN A 221 -34.49 -14.90 -9.74
CA ASN A 221 -33.96 -16.21 -9.38
C ASN A 221 -32.73 -16.53 -10.24
N VAL A 222 -31.67 -17.03 -9.64
CA VAL A 222 -30.49 -17.52 -10.36
C VAL A 222 -30.90 -18.72 -11.20
N PRO A 223 -30.65 -18.73 -12.52
CA PRO A 223 -31.14 -19.79 -13.39
C PRO A 223 -30.40 -21.12 -13.15
N ASP A 224 -31.06 -22.22 -13.46
CA ASP A 224 -30.37 -23.52 -13.57
C ASP A 224 -29.56 -23.59 -14.86
N ALA A 225 -28.39 -24.23 -14.79
CA ALA A 225 -27.44 -24.28 -15.88
C ALA A 225 -26.66 -25.59 -15.85
N PRO A 226 -27.29 -26.70 -16.27
CA PRO A 226 -26.61 -27.98 -16.36
C PRO A 226 -25.49 -27.92 -17.41
N ASN A 227 -24.40 -28.66 -17.18
CA ASN A 227 -23.25 -28.79 -18.09
C ASN A 227 -22.51 -27.46 -18.37
N ALA A 228 -22.53 -26.51 -17.43
CA ALA A 228 -21.83 -25.21 -17.56
C ALA A 228 -20.32 -25.38 -17.84
N GLU A 229 -19.71 -26.44 -17.32
CA GLU A 229 -18.32 -26.84 -17.52
C GLU A 229 -17.99 -27.19 -18.98
N SER A 230 -18.99 -27.57 -19.78
CA SER A 230 -18.84 -27.91 -21.20
C SER A 230 -19.05 -26.71 -22.13
N HIS A 231 -19.57 -25.59 -21.63
CA HIS A 231 -19.78 -24.38 -22.42
C HIS A 231 -18.45 -23.65 -22.68
N SER A 232 -18.06 -23.54 -23.95
CA SER A 232 -16.73 -23.11 -24.38
C SER A 232 -16.29 -21.76 -23.81
N LEU A 233 -17.14 -20.74 -23.89
CA LEU A 233 -16.84 -19.41 -23.35
C LEU A 233 -16.73 -19.42 -21.82
N THR A 234 -17.56 -20.23 -21.15
CA THR A 234 -17.56 -20.35 -19.68
C THR A 234 -16.29 -21.00 -19.20
N LYS A 235 -15.89 -22.10 -19.84
CA LYS A 235 -14.63 -22.80 -19.53
C LYS A 235 -13.43 -21.87 -19.70
N ALA A 236 -13.34 -21.16 -20.83
CA ALA A 236 -12.25 -20.22 -21.09
C ALA A 236 -12.20 -19.08 -20.05
N LEU A 237 -13.36 -18.53 -19.66
CA LEU A 237 -13.44 -17.52 -18.59
C LEU A 237 -12.95 -18.10 -17.26
N ALA A 238 -13.41 -19.29 -16.89
CA ALA A 238 -13.11 -19.90 -15.60
C ALA A 238 -11.63 -20.25 -15.44
N GLU A 239 -10.95 -20.69 -16.50
CA GLU A 239 -9.51 -20.89 -16.50
C GLU A 239 -8.75 -19.58 -16.21
N LYS A 240 -9.15 -18.47 -16.86
CA LYS A 240 -8.55 -17.15 -16.60
C LYS A 240 -8.82 -16.65 -15.19
N VAL A 241 -10.06 -16.80 -14.70
CA VAL A 241 -10.44 -16.37 -13.34
C VAL A 241 -9.63 -17.14 -12.31
N GLY A 242 -9.49 -18.46 -12.44
CA GLY A 242 -8.64 -19.26 -11.56
C GLY A 242 -7.19 -18.76 -11.53
N ASN A 243 -6.59 -18.52 -12.70
CA ASN A 243 -5.23 -18.00 -12.78
C ASN A 243 -5.09 -16.60 -12.12
N HIS A 244 -6.10 -15.73 -12.27
CA HIS A 244 -6.11 -14.44 -11.59
C HIS A 244 -6.25 -14.58 -10.08
N VAL A 245 -7.07 -15.51 -9.58
CA VAL A 245 -7.21 -15.77 -8.14
C VAL A 245 -5.90 -16.30 -7.55
N GLU A 246 -5.22 -17.23 -8.22
CA GLU A 246 -3.88 -17.69 -7.82
C GLU A 246 -2.87 -16.55 -7.73
N GLN A 247 -2.80 -15.72 -8.79
CA GLN A 247 -1.92 -14.54 -8.81
C GLN A 247 -2.28 -13.51 -7.73
N TYR A 248 -3.56 -13.37 -7.41
CA TYR A 248 -4.03 -12.49 -6.35
C TYR A 248 -3.54 -13.00 -4.99
N VAL A 249 -3.77 -14.28 -4.67
CA VAL A 249 -3.36 -14.89 -3.41
C VAL A 249 -1.84 -14.78 -3.23
N GLU A 250 -1.07 -15.15 -4.25
CA GLU A 250 0.40 -15.04 -4.22
C GLU A 250 0.85 -13.59 -3.98
N ALA A 251 0.18 -12.61 -4.61
CA ALA A 251 0.49 -11.21 -4.40
C ALA A 251 0.15 -10.76 -2.97
N MET A 252 -1.00 -11.16 -2.42
CA MET A 252 -1.45 -10.76 -1.08
C MET A 252 -0.60 -11.39 0.02
N GLU A 253 -0.23 -12.67 -0.10
CA GLU A 253 0.71 -13.35 0.82
C GLU A 253 2.07 -12.65 0.88
N LYS A 254 2.51 -12.10 -0.26
CA LYS A 254 3.76 -11.32 -0.39
C LYS A 254 3.56 -9.83 -0.13
N VAL A 255 2.39 -9.42 0.38
CA VAL A 255 2.05 -8.02 0.72
C VAL A 255 2.16 -7.07 -0.48
N LYS A 256 2.01 -7.58 -1.70
CA LYS A 256 1.98 -6.80 -2.95
C LYS A 256 0.57 -6.25 -3.22
N LEU A 257 0.04 -5.47 -2.28
CA LEU A 257 -1.37 -5.02 -2.25
C LEU A 257 -1.82 -4.34 -3.56
N LYS A 258 -0.98 -3.49 -4.16
CA LYS A 258 -1.28 -2.83 -5.44
C LYS A 258 -1.44 -3.83 -6.60
N GLN A 259 -0.60 -4.86 -6.63
CA GLN A 259 -0.71 -5.93 -7.62
C GLN A 259 -1.95 -6.77 -7.35
N GLY A 260 -2.24 -7.11 -6.09
CA GLY A 260 -3.45 -7.82 -5.69
C GLY A 260 -4.71 -7.09 -6.17
N LEU A 261 -4.85 -5.80 -5.85
CA LEU A 261 -5.99 -4.98 -6.31
C LEU A 261 -6.11 -4.96 -7.84
N LYS A 262 -5.00 -4.75 -8.55
CA LYS A 262 -5.00 -4.74 -10.02
C LYS A 262 -5.46 -6.09 -10.59
N THR A 263 -4.97 -7.19 -10.03
CA THR A 263 -5.37 -8.54 -10.45
C THR A 263 -6.85 -8.78 -10.18
N ALA A 264 -7.38 -8.41 -9.00
CA ALA A 264 -8.80 -8.51 -8.68
C ALA A 264 -9.67 -7.68 -9.64
N MET A 265 -9.25 -6.45 -9.95
CA MET A 265 -9.96 -5.58 -10.90
C MET A 265 -9.98 -6.15 -12.33
N SER A 266 -8.93 -6.85 -12.76
CA SER A 266 -8.89 -7.51 -14.08
C SER A 266 -10.00 -8.55 -14.26
N ILE A 267 -10.44 -9.22 -13.18
CA ILE A 267 -11.55 -10.19 -13.24
C ILE A 267 -12.86 -9.51 -13.66
N SER A 268 -13.08 -8.25 -13.26
CA SER A 268 -14.27 -7.51 -13.71
C SER A 268 -14.23 -7.18 -15.20
N SER A 269 -13.03 -6.92 -15.75
CA SER A 269 -12.82 -6.73 -17.20
C SER A 269 -13.07 -8.01 -17.99
N GLU A 270 -12.62 -9.15 -17.47
CA GLU A 270 -12.90 -10.48 -18.06
C GLU A 270 -14.40 -10.80 -18.02
N GLY A 271 -15.08 -10.49 -16.91
CA GLY A 271 -16.54 -10.62 -16.79
C GLY A 271 -17.30 -9.74 -17.80
N ASN A 272 -16.91 -8.48 -17.96
CA ASN A 272 -17.50 -7.59 -18.97
C ASN A 272 -17.30 -8.12 -20.39
N SER A 273 -16.10 -8.61 -20.71
CA SER A 273 -15.76 -9.18 -22.02
C SER A 273 -16.57 -10.45 -22.30
N TYR A 274 -16.75 -11.30 -21.28
CA TYR A 274 -17.56 -12.50 -21.36
C TYR A 274 -19.05 -12.21 -21.63
N LEU A 275 -19.64 -11.23 -20.93
CA LEU A 275 -21.02 -10.79 -21.21
C LEU A 275 -21.15 -10.23 -22.63
N GLN A 276 -20.15 -9.52 -23.13
CA GLN A 276 -20.18 -8.95 -24.48
C GLN A 276 -20.06 -10.03 -25.56
N ALA A 277 -19.10 -10.95 -25.41
CA ALA A 277 -18.84 -12.03 -26.37
C ALA A 277 -20.00 -13.02 -26.46
N SER A 278 -20.64 -13.33 -25.33
CA SER A 278 -21.81 -14.21 -25.29
C SER A 278 -23.06 -13.59 -25.92
N GLN A 279 -23.15 -12.26 -26.02
CA GLN A 279 -24.38 -11.57 -26.43
C GLN A 279 -25.61 -12.07 -25.66
N PHE A 280 -25.48 -12.23 -24.33
CA PHE A 280 -26.47 -12.90 -23.47
C PHE A 280 -27.92 -12.42 -23.64
N TRP A 281 -28.13 -11.16 -24.03
CA TRP A 281 -29.45 -10.59 -24.30
C TRP A 281 -30.13 -11.16 -25.56
N LYS A 282 -29.34 -11.61 -26.55
CA LYS A 282 -29.84 -12.37 -27.71
C LYS A 282 -30.02 -13.84 -27.35
N LEU A 283 -29.04 -14.43 -26.67
CA LEU A 283 -29.13 -15.82 -26.21
C LEU A 283 -30.40 -16.06 -25.40
N TYR A 284 -30.82 -15.11 -24.56
CA TYR A 284 -32.07 -15.28 -23.80
C TYR A 284 -33.31 -15.58 -24.67
N LYS A 285 -33.32 -15.10 -25.92
CA LYS A 285 -34.40 -15.34 -26.88
C LYS A 285 -34.15 -16.55 -27.78
N GLU A 286 -32.89 -16.76 -28.17
CA GLU A 286 -32.49 -17.72 -29.20
C GLU A 286 -32.06 -19.07 -28.61
N ASP A 287 -31.32 -19.04 -27.50
CA ASP A 287 -30.82 -20.20 -26.77
C ASP A 287 -30.82 -19.91 -25.25
N PRO A 288 -32.00 -20.06 -24.60
CA PRO A 288 -32.15 -19.79 -23.17
C PRO A 288 -31.24 -20.64 -22.28
N ALA A 289 -30.87 -21.86 -22.70
CA ALA A 289 -30.02 -22.75 -21.94
C ALA A 289 -28.58 -22.20 -21.86
N SER A 290 -28.01 -21.76 -22.99
CA SER A 290 -26.70 -21.09 -22.98
C SER A 290 -26.74 -19.75 -22.24
N CYS A 291 -27.84 -18.99 -22.35
CA CYS A 291 -28.01 -17.76 -21.56
C CYS A 291 -27.99 -18.04 -20.04
N ALA A 292 -28.63 -19.13 -19.61
CA ALA A 292 -28.64 -19.52 -18.21
C ALA A 292 -27.24 -19.86 -17.69
N VAL A 293 -26.44 -20.60 -18.47
CA VAL A 293 -25.02 -20.84 -18.18
C VAL A 293 -24.25 -19.54 -18.01
N VAL A 294 -24.43 -18.58 -18.93
CA VAL A 294 -23.75 -17.29 -18.89
C VAL A 294 -24.12 -16.50 -17.64
N MET A 295 -25.40 -16.44 -17.29
CA MET A 295 -25.86 -15.66 -16.15
C MET A 295 -25.52 -16.32 -14.81
N ARG A 296 -25.60 -17.65 -14.71
CA ARG A 296 -25.17 -18.40 -13.50
C ARG A 296 -23.67 -18.27 -13.26
N THR A 297 -22.86 -18.36 -14.32
CA THR A 297 -21.42 -18.12 -14.24
C THR A 297 -21.13 -16.68 -13.79
N SER A 298 -21.82 -15.71 -14.39
CA SER A 298 -21.58 -14.29 -14.12
C SER A 298 -21.96 -13.88 -12.69
N VAL A 299 -23.02 -14.42 -12.12
CA VAL A 299 -23.37 -14.15 -10.70
C VAL A 299 -22.36 -14.77 -9.73
N GLY A 300 -21.77 -15.91 -10.09
CA GLY A 300 -20.62 -16.46 -9.38
C GLY A 300 -19.40 -15.54 -9.40
N LEU A 301 -19.10 -14.92 -10.55
CA LEU A 301 -18.05 -13.90 -10.65
C LEU A 301 -18.33 -12.67 -9.78
N VAL A 302 -19.59 -12.25 -9.67
CA VAL A 302 -19.99 -11.14 -8.77
C VAL A 302 -19.63 -11.47 -7.32
N TYR A 303 -19.88 -12.71 -6.87
CA TYR A 303 -19.47 -13.16 -5.54
C TYR A 303 -17.93 -13.18 -5.38
N ILE A 304 -17.20 -13.78 -6.34
CA ILE A 304 -15.72 -13.82 -6.30
C ILE A 304 -15.14 -12.40 -6.19
N LEU A 305 -15.64 -11.45 -6.98
CA LEU A 305 -15.22 -10.05 -6.93
C LEU A 305 -15.49 -9.41 -5.56
N ALA A 306 -16.65 -9.66 -4.96
CA ALA A 306 -16.96 -9.18 -3.62
C ALA A 306 -15.95 -9.72 -2.59
N THR A 307 -15.59 -11.01 -2.70
CA THR A 307 -14.62 -11.64 -1.81
C THR A 307 -13.22 -11.06 -1.97
N LEU A 308 -12.72 -10.95 -3.21
CA LEU A 308 -11.39 -10.43 -3.51
C LEU A 308 -11.23 -8.94 -3.18
N LEU A 309 -12.32 -8.18 -3.24
CA LEU A 309 -12.30 -6.74 -2.98
C LEU A 309 -12.62 -6.38 -1.54
N GLU A 310 -12.98 -7.34 -0.68
CA GLU A 310 -13.30 -7.07 0.73
C GLU A 310 -12.13 -6.40 1.48
N PRO A 311 -10.85 -6.83 1.32
CA PRO A 311 -9.73 -6.17 1.99
C PRO A 311 -9.45 -4.74 1.49
N PHE A 312 -10.05 -4.33 0.36
CA PHE A 312 -9.83 -3.03 -0.28
C PHE A 312 -11.03 -2.09 -0.20
N MET A 313 -12.24 -2.64 -0.30
CA MET A 313 -13.52 -1.92 -0.35
C MET A 313 -14.60 -2.68 0.42
N PRO A 314 -14.44 -2.87 1.75
CA PRO A 314 -15.30 -3.74 2.54
C PRO A 314 -16.78 -3.32 2.49
N SER A 315 -17.05 -2.02 2.48
CA SER A 315 -18.42 -1.48 2.37
C SER A 315 -19.10 -1.82 1.04
N ILE A 316 -18.33 -1.90 -0.05
CA ILE A 316 -18.84 -2.31 -1.36
C ILE A 316 -19.10 -3.82 -1.37
N SER A 317 -18.18 -4.62 -0.83
CA SER A 317 -18.36 -6.07 -0.72
C SER A 317 -19.60 -6.44 0.08
N VAL A 318 -19.83 -5.78 1.22
CA VAL A 318 -21.06 -5.93 2.02
C VAL A 318 -22.31 -5.57 1.20
N GLU A 319 -22.27 -4.50 0.43
CA GLU A 319 -23.40 -4.11 -0.41
C GLU A 319 -23.67 -5.11 -1.53
N VAL A 320 -22.63 -5.69 -2.15
CA VAL A 320 -22.79 -6.73 -3.17
C VAL A 320 -23.40 -7.99 -2.55
N VAL A 321 -22.93 -8.43 -1.39
CA VAL A 321 -23.50 -9.58 -0.66
C VAL A 321 -24.97 -9.34 -0.32
N LYS A 322 -25.32 -8.13 0.11
CA LYS A 322 -26.71 -7.73 0.35
C LYS A 322 -27.57 -7.83 -0.91
N GLN A 323 -27.08 -7.36 -2.05
CA GLN A 323 -27.81 -7.48 -3.33
C GLN A 323 -27.88 -8.91 -3.84
N LEU A 324 -26.91 -9.77 -3.51
CA LEU A 324 -26.99 -11.20 -3.76
C LEU A 324 -27.97 -11.90 -2.80
N ASN A 325 -28.38 -11.26 -1.70
CA ASN A 325 -29.35 -11.78 -0.72
C ASN A 325 -28.93 -13.13 -0.13
N PHE A 326 -27.67 -13.23 0.27
CA PHE A 326 -27.19 -14.36 1.06
C PHE A 326 -27.69 -14.23 2.51
N PRO A 327 -28.38 -15.25 3.07
CA PRO A 327 -28.90 -15.20 4.42
C PRO A 327 -27.76 -15.30 5.45
N GLY A 328 -27.46 -14.20 6.14
CA GLY A 328 -26.48 -14.12 7.23
C GLY A 328 -25.11 -13.56 6.83
N GLU A 329 -24.25 -13.33 7.83
CA GLU A 329 -22.83 -13.05 7.66
C GLU A 329 -22.17 -14.29 7.01
N ILE A 330 -22.35 -14.49 5.71
CA ILE A 330 -21.53 -15.45 4.99
C ILE A 330 -20.13 -14.86 4.98
N PRO A 331 -19.13 -15.51 5.63
CA PRO A 331 -17.76 -15.07 5.48
C PRO A 331 -17.45 -15.16 4.00
N LEU A 332 -17.14 -14.02 3.40
CA LEU A 332 -16.57 -13.94 2.08
C LEU A 332 -15.26 -14.74 2.13
N SER A 333 -15.34 -16.03 1.78
CA SER A 333 -14.21 -16.93 1.74
C SER A 333 -13.87 -17.25 0.29
N LEU A 334 -12.58 -17.05 -0.02
CA LEU A 334 -11.98 -17.44 -1.29
C LEU A 334 -11.70 -18.95 -1.32
N SER A 335 -11.29 -19.49 -0.18
CA SER A 335 -10.94 -20.88 -0.02
C SER A 335 -12.07 -21.70 0.59
N ASP A 336 -12.05 -23.00 0.34
CA ASP A 336 -12.84 -23.96 1.11
C ASP A 336 -12.21 -24.24 2.49
N GLU A 337 -12.78 -25.21 3.22
CA GLU A 337 -12.33 -25.65 4.54
C GLU A 337 -10.89 -26.23 4.56
N ASN A 338 -10.38 -26.66 3.40
CA ASN A 338 -9.03 -27.19 3.24
C ASN A 338 -8.04 -26.14 2.72
N GLY A 339 -8.49 -24.89 2.50
CA GLY A 339 -7.65 -23.83 1.95
C GLY A 339 -7.59 -23.81 0.41
N ASP A 340 -8.38 -24.64 -0.29
CA ASP A 340 -8.36 -24.73 -1.74
C ASP A 340 -9.16 -23.58 -2.40
N ILE A 341 -8.56 -22.97 -3.42
CA ILE A 341 -9.11 -21.86 -4.20
C ILE A 341 -9.69 -22.30 -5.55
N ASP A 342 -9.67 -23.60 -5.87
CA ASP A 342 -10.18 -24.17 -7.13
C ASP A 342 -11.67 -23.89 -7.36
N ARG A 343 -12.42 -23.57 -6.30
CA ARG A 343 -13.81 -23.10 -6.44
C ARG A 343 -13.92 -21.86 -7.34
N ALA A 344 -12.89 -21.03 -7.43
CA ALA A 344 -12.83 -19.90 -8.35
C ALA A 344 -12.82 -20.32 -9.84
N ARG A 345 -12.38 -21.56 -10.15
CA ARG A 345 -12.43 -22.17 -11.49
C ARG A 345 -13.79 -22.77 -11.82
N ARG A 346 -14.75 -22.72 -10.89
CA ARG A 346 -16.13 -23.20 -11.09
C ARG A 346 -17.14 -22.16 -10.62
N PRO A 347 -17.11 -20.93 -11.17
CA PRO A 347 -17.97 -19.84 -10.70
C PRO A 347 -19.46 -20.16 -10.77
N TRP A 348 -19.91 -21.01 -11.70
CA TRP A 348 -21.31 -21.45 -11.81
C TRP A 348 -21.79 -22.29 -10.62
N GLU A 349 -20.89 -22.83 -9.78
CA GLU A 349 -21.22 -23.59 -8.57
C GLU A 349 -21.32 -22.72 -7.31
N ILE A 350 -20.91 -21.45 -7.39
CA ILE A 350 -20.80 -20.59 -6.22
C ILE A 350 -22.17 -20.19 -5.69
N VAL A 351 -23.04 -19.70 -6.57
CA VAL A 351 -24.40 -19.29 -6.22
C VAL A 351 -25.38 -20.40 -6.63
N PRO A 352 -26.16 -20.97 -5.70
CA PRO A 352 -27.08 -22.05 -6.01
C PRO A 352 -28.11 -21.68 -7.07
N SER A 353 -28.52 -22.66 -7.89
CA SER A 353 -29.69 -22.49 -8.76
C SER A 353 -30.95 -22.25 -7.93
N GLY A 354 -31.86 -21.43 -8.44
CA GLY A 354 -33.09 -21.05 -7.74
C GLY A 354 -32.88 -20.06 -6.60
N HIS A 355 -31.63 -19.72 -6.27
CA HIS A 355 -31.33 -18.69 -5.27
C HIS A 355 -31.95 -17.35 -5.68
N LYS A 356 -32.70 -16.72 -4.77
CA LYS A 356 -33.38 -15.46 -5.03
C LYS A 356 -32.50 -14.30 -4.61
N ILE A 357 -32.03 -13.52 -5.59
CA ILE A 357 -31.24 -12.31 -5.33
C ILE A 357 -32.11 -11.20 -4.72
N GLY A 358 -31.44 -10.23 -4.11
CA GLY A 358 -32.04 -9.02 -3.58
C GLY A 358 -32.34 -8.01 -4.67
N ILE A 359 -32.53 -6.75 -4.28
CA ILE A 359 -32.84 -5.66 -5.20
C ILE A 359 -31.53 -5.08 -5.73
N PRO A 360 -31.23 -5.16 -7.03
CA PRO A 360 -30.04 -4.57 -7.59
C PRO A 360 -30.06 -3.05 -7.47
N LYS A 361 -28.92 -2.44 -7.17
CA LYS A 361 -28.75 -0.98 -7.19
C LYS A 361 -27.33 -0.60 -7.63
N PRO A 362 -27.16 0.58 -8.25
CA PRO A 362 -25.83 1.10 -8.58
C PRO A 362 -24.92 1.17 -7.35
N LEU A 363 -23.69 0.65 -7.48
CA LEU A 363 -22.71 0.58 -6.38
C LEU A 363 -21.90 1.87 -6.22
N PHE A 364 -21.60 2.55 -7.33
CA PHE A 364 -20.74 3.71 -7.37
C PHE A 364 -21.50 4.94 -7.84
N LYS A 365 -21.05 6.12 -7.39
CA LYS A 365 -21.54 7.42 -7.83
C LYS A 365 -20.44 8.12 -8.63
N GLU A 366 -20.86 8.86 -9.64
CA GLU A 366 -19.97 9.74 -10.38
C GLU A 366 -19.51 10.89 -9.50
N LEU A 367 -18.23 11.22 -9.60
CA LEU A 367 -17.66 12.45 -9.05
C LEU A 367 -17.70 13.51 -10.15
N LYS A 368 -18.51 14.53 -9.97
CA LYS A 368 -18.73 15.56 -10.99
C LYS A 368 -17.57 16.57 -11.04
N ASP A 369 -17.44 17.26 -12.16
CA ASP A 369 -16.40 18.27 -12.36
C ASP A 369 -16.50 19.39 -11.33
N GLU A 370 -17.72 19.81 -10.97
CA GLU A 370 -17.92 20.84 -9.95
C GLU A 370 -17.47 20.38 -8.56
N GLU A 371 -17.65 19.08 -8.24
CA GLU A 371 -17.18 18.49 -6.98
C GLU A 371 -15.65 18.38 -6.96
N VAL A 372 -15.04 18.02 -8.09
CA VAL A 372 -13.57 18.01 -8.27
C VAL A 372 -13.00 19.41 -8.02
N ILE A 373 -13.57 20.44 -8.65
CA ILE A 373 -13.13 21.82 -8.47
C ILE A 373 -13.30 22.23 -7.00
N PHE A 374 -14.47 22.00 -6.43
CA PHE A 374 -14.77 22.33 -5.04
C PHE A 374 -13.77 21.69 -4.08
N PHE A 375 -13.49 20.39 -4.20
CA PHE A 375 -12.55 19.72 -3.31
C PHE A 375 -11.11 20.17 -3.55
N ARG A 376 -10.71 20.39 -4.80
CA ARG A 376 -9.38 20.92 -5.11
C ARG A 376 -9.15 22.26 -4.44
N GLU A 377 -10.12 23.18 -4.52
CA GLU A 377 -10.04 24.48 -3.85
C GLU A 377 -10.04 24.35 -2.32
N LYS A 378 -10.94 23.52 -1.79
CA LYS A 378 -11.07 23.26 -0.34
C LYS A 378 -9.76 22.75 0.28
N PHE A 379 -8.99 21.96 -0.46
CA PHE A 379 -7.75 21.33 0.02
C PHE A 379 -6.47 21.90 -0.63
N ALA A 380 -6.55 23.05 -1.32
CA ALA A 380 -5.40 23.69 -2.00
C ALA A 380 -4.39 24.37 -1.06
N GLY A 381 -4.71 24.54 0.23
CA GLY A 381 -3.92 25.30 1.20
C GLY A 381 -4.15 26.82 1.14
N SER A 382 -3.32 27.60 1.86
CA SER A 382 -3.52 29.05 2.05
C SER A 382 -3.10 29.92 0.84
N GLN A 383 -3.66 31.13 0.71
CA GLN A 383 -3.30 32.10 -0.35
C GLN A 383 -1.82 32.51 -0.34
N ALA A 384 -1.14 32.52 0.81
CA ALA A 384 0.27 32.89 0.92
C ALA A 384 1.18 31.86 0.22
N ASP A 385 0.79 30.58 0.26
CA ASP A 385 1.57 29.48 -0.32
C ASP A 385 1.42 29.38 -1.86
N ARG A 386 0.34 29.92 -2.43
CA ARG A 386 0.21 30.08 -3.90
C ARG A 386 1.30 30.98 -4.48
N LYS A 387 1.68 32.02 -3.74
CA LYS A 387 2.72 32.96 -4.12
C LYS A 387 4.10 32.30 -4.04
N VAL A 388 4.38 31.62 -2.92
CA VAL A 388 5.64 30.88 -2.73
C VAL A 388 5.84 29.78 -3.78
N LYS A 389 4.80 29.00 -4.13
CA LYS A 389 4.91 27.97 -5.18
C LYS A 389 5.09 28.56 -6.59
N ALA A 390 4.49 29.71 -6.89
CA ALA A 390 4.71 30.39 -8.16
C ALA A 390 6.17 30.87 -8.26
N ASP A 391 6.68 31.45 -7.17
CA ASP A 391 8.05 31.94 -7.07
C ASP A 391 9.07 30.78 -7.15
N GLU A 392 8.85 29.67 -6.42
CA GLU A 392 9.71 28.47 -6.45
C GLU A 392 9.69 27.75 -7.82
N ALA A 393 8.52 27.71 -8.49
CA ALA A 393 8.40 27.12 -9.83
C ALA A 393 9.12 27.96 -10.90
N ASP A 394 9.10 29.28 -10.78
CA ASP A 394 9.87 30.17 -11.65
C ASP A 394 11.38 30.10 -11.35
N GLU A 395 11.79 30.03 -10.09
CA GLU A 395 13.20 29.80 -9.72
C GLU A 395 13.74 28.47 -10.26
N THR A 396 12.95 27.40 -10.20
CA THR A 396 13.35 26.08 -10.71
C THR A 396 13.49 26.09 -12.24
N LYS A 397 12.57 26.74 -12.95
CA LYS A 397 12.68 26.93 -14.42
C LYS A 397 13.92 27.75 -14.79
N VAL A 398 14.22 28.81 -14.04
CA VAL A 398 15.42 29.62 -14.25
C VAL A 398 16.69 28.81 -13.98
N ALA A 399 16.72 28.02 -12.91
CA ALA A 399 17.84 27.15 -12.57
C ALA A 399 18.10 26.07 -13.65
N ASP A 400 17.04 25.48 -14.21
CA ASP A 400 17.14 24.50 -15.29
C ASP A 400 17.57 25.10 -16.62
N GLN A 401 17.13 26.32 -16.93
CA GLN A 401 17.65 27.09 -18.08
C GLN A 401 19.14 27.40 -17.92
N LEU A 402 19.56 27.84 -16.73
CA LEU A 402 20.97 28.10 -16.42
C LEU A 402 21.84 26.84 -16.51
N LYS A 403 21.33 25.67 -16.06
CA LYS A 403 22.02 24.39 -16.24
C LYS A 403 22.16 24.01 -17.72
N LYS A 404 21.12 24.19 -18.52
CA LYS A 404 21.16 23.93 -19.98
C LYS A 404 22.14 24.85 -20.70
N MET A 405 22.20 26.12 -20.33
CA MET A 405 23.18 27.07 -20.88
C MET A 405 24.62 26.67 -20.52
N LYS A 406 24.90 26.35 -19.25
CA LYS A 406 26.23 25.88 -18.80
C LYS A 406 26.68 24.59 -19.49
N LEU A 407 25.75 23.65 -19.72
CA LEU A 407 26.02 22.42 -20.49
C LEU A 407 26.32 22.71 -21.96
N SER A 408 25.69 23.73 -22.55
CA SER A 408 25.94 24.15 -23.93
C SER A 408 27.30 24.85 -24.10
N ASP A 409 27.70 25.67 -23.13
CA ASP A 409 29.00 26.35 -23.11
C ASP A 409 30.15 25.36 -22.85
N ALA A 410 29.95 24.37 -21.98
CA ALA A 410 30.90 23.28 -21.77
C ALA A 410 31.10 22.42 -23.03
N ARG A 411 30.04 22.22 -23.84
CA ARG A 411 30.13 21.54 -25.14
C ARG A 411 30.87 22.39 -26.18
N LYS A 412 30.64 23.71 -26.21
CA LYS A 412 31.38 24.63 -27.09
C LYS A 412 32.87 24.72 -26.76
N GLN A 413 33.23 24.73 -25.47
CA GLN A 413 34.64 24.72 -25.03
C GLN A 413 35.35 23.38 -25.31
N LYS A 414 34.63 22.24 -25.29
CA LYS A 414 35.19 20.95 -25.71
C LYS A 414 35.41 20.90 -27.22
N ALA A 415 34.50 21.47 -28.02
CA ALA A 415 34.62 21.52 -29.48
C ALA A 415 35.74 22.48 -29.95
N SER A 416 35.99 23.58 -29.24
CA SER A 416 37.11 24.47 -29.57
C SER A 416 38.48 23.89 -29.21
N LYS A 417 38.58 23.09 -28.13
CA LYS A 417 39.81 22.36 -27.78
C LYS A 417 40.14 21.19 -28.72
N SER A 418 39.14 20.54 -29.32
CA SER A 418 39.38 19.49 -30.32
C SER A 418 39.79 20.06 -31.69
N ALA A 419 39.38 21.28 -32.02
CA ALA A 419 39.76 21.93 -33.27
C ALA A 419 41.21 22.47 -33.28
N SER A 420 41.82 22.72 -32.11
CA SER A 420 43.20 23.22 -32.01
C SER A 420 44.27 22.13 -31.98
N GLN A 421 43.91 20.84 -31.91
CA GLN A 421 44.86 19.71 -31.92
C GLN A 421 44.97 18.98 -33.28
N GLY A 422 44.22 19.40 -34.30
CA GLY A 422 44.17 18.75 -35.62
C GLY A 422 45.02 19.37 -36.73
N LYS A 423 45.88 20.37 -36.45
CA LYS A 423 46.72 21.02 -37.46
C LYS A 423 48.16 21.24 -36.98
N SER A 424 48.92 20.16 -36.84
CA SER A 424 50.40 20.19 -36.92
C SER A 424 50.95 18.77 -37.03
N GLY A 425 51.17 18.29 -38.25
CA GLY A 425 51.83 17.00 -38.44
C GLY A 425 51.72 16.43 -39.85
N GLU A 426 52.27 17.12 -40.86
CA GLU A 426 52.85 16.47 -42.05
C GLU A 426 53.59 17.50 -42.93
N ALA A 427 54.93 17.56 -42.83
CA ALA A 427 55.84 17.86 -43.93
C ALA A 427 57.33 17.75 -43.51
N ALA A 428 58.14 17.18 -44.42
CA ALA A 428 59.61 17.04 -44.48
C ALA A 428 60.20 15.81 -43.75
N LYS A 429 60.49 14.69 -44.45
CA LYS A 429 61.63 14.37 -45.35
C LYS A 429 63.02 14.43 -44.68
N LEU A 430 63.54 13.25 -44.31
CA LEU A 430 64.70 12.58 -44.93
C LEU A 430 64.73 11.11 -44.49
#